data_AF-A0A1I1PK93-F1
#
_entry.id   AF-A0A1I1PK93-F1
#
_cell.length_a   1.000
_cell.length_b   1.000
_cell.length_c   1.000
_cell.angle_alpha   90.00
_cell.angle_beta   90.00
_cell.angle_gamma   90.00
#
_symmetry.space_group_name_H-M   'P 1'
#
loop_
_entity.id
_entity.type
_entity.pdbx_description
1 polymer ?
#
loop_
_entity_poly.entity_id
_entity_poly.type
_entity_poly.pdbx_seq_one_letter_code
_entity_poly.pdbx_strand_id
1 'polypeptide(L)' 'MDSKAQLTVDIVAKVIEDRITIANAAKLLSKSRRTIERYVKAYQQVGIQFAVHGNNGKSPPNK' A
#
# COMPACT_ATOMS: atom_id res chain seq x y z
N MET A 1 5.18 9.92 -6.80
CA MET A 1 4.82 9.06 -5.66
C MET A 1 4.68 9.97 -4.47
N ASP A 2 3.49 10.03 -3.87
CA ASP A 2 3.18 10.88 -2.73
C ASP A 2 3.74 10.30 -1.43
N SER A 3 4.01 11.15 -0.44
CA SER A 3 4.61 10.75 0.85
C SER A 3 3.77 9.70 1.59
N LYS A 4 2.44 9.71 1.39
CA LYS A 4 1.52 8.75 2.00
C LYS A 4 1.61 7.38 1.32
N ALA A 5 1.72 7.33 -0.01
CA ALA A 5 2.01 6.09 -0.72
C ALA A 5 3.37 5.51 -0.30
N GLN A 6 4.41 6.34 -0.17
CA GLN A 6 5.73 5.91 0.30
C GLN A 6 5.67 5.28 1.69
N LEU A 7 5.01 5.93 2.65
CA LEU A 7 4.81 5.38 4.00
C LEU A 7 4.07 4.03 3.97
N THR A 8 3.06 3.92 3.10
CA THR A 8 2.30 2.67 2.96
C THR A 8 3.17 1.54 2.43
N VAL A 9 4.01 1.83 1.43
CA VAL A 9 4.96 0.87 0.85
C VAL A 9 5.96 0.40 1.90
N ASP A 10 6.56 1.31 2.65
CA ASP A 10 7.55 0.98 3.68
C ASP A 10 6.96 0.11 4.80
N ILE A 11 5.76 0.46 5.28
CA ILE A 11 5.08 -0.34 6.31
C ILE A 11 4.72 -1.74 5.78
N VAL A 12 4.22 -1.85 4.54
CA VAL A 12 3.89 -3.15 3.94
C VAL A 12 5.14 -3.99 3.71
N ALA A 13 6.25 -3.38 3.27
CA ALA A 13 7.53 -4.07 3.13
C ALA A 13 8.02 -4.62 4.48
N LYS A 14 7.94 -3.84 5.56
CA LYS A 14 8.27 -4.30 6.92
C LYS A 14 7.39 -5.45 7.41
N VAL A 15 6.12 -5.52 6.96
CA VAL A 15 5.25 -6.67 7.26
C VAL A 15 5.73 -7.92 6.52
N ILE A 16 6.13 -7.80 5.26
CA ILE A 16 6.62 -8.92 4.44
C ILE A 16 7.98 -9.42 4.94
N GLU A 17 8.82 -8.53 5.45
CA GLU A 17 10.09 -8.86 6.10
C GLU A 17 9.92 -9.41 7.53
N ASP A 18 8.68 -9.66 7.97
CA ASP A 18 8.31 -10.12 9.31
C ASP A 18 8.82 -9.23 10.46
N ARG A 19 9.21 -7.98 10.17
CA ARG A 19 9.69 -7.01 11.18
C ARG A 19 8.56 -6.42 12.01
N ILE A 20 7.35 -6.36 11.44
CA ILE A 20 6.13 -5.91 12.14
C ILE A 20 4.95 -6.80 11.80
N THR A 21 4.02 -6.94 12.75
CA THR A 21 2.79 -7.71 12.53
C THR A 21 1.75 -6.91 11.72
N ILE A 22 0.83 -7.62 11.06
CA ILE A 22 -0.32 -7.04 10.36
C ILE A 22 -1.15 -6.15 11.31
N ALA A 23 -1.31 -6.53 12.58
CA ALA A 23 -2.05 -5.76 13.57
C ALA A 23 -1.37 -4.41 13.89
N ASN A 24 -0.04 -4.39 13.97
CA ASN A 24 0.70 -3.16 14.20
C ASN A 24 0.66 -2.25 12.96
N ALA A 25 0.83 -2.82 11.77
CA ALA A 25 0.69 -2.08 10.51
C ALA A 25 -0.71 -1.45 10.35
N ALA A 26 -1.76 -2.17 10.77
CA ALA A 26 -3.13 -1.65 10.77
C ALA A 26 -3.28 -0.40 11.64
N LYS A 27 -2.66 -0.39 12.83
CA LYS A 27 -2.62 0.79 13.71
C LYS A 27 -1.81 1.93 13.11
N LEU A 28 -0.61 1.65 12.58
CA LEU A 28 0.28 2.66 12.00
C LEU A 28 -0.32 3.38 10.79
N LEU A 29 -1.07 2.65 9.95
CA LEU A 29 -1.72 3.21 8.77
C LEU A 29 -3.15 3.69 9.03
N SER A 30 -3.66 3.53 10.25
CA SER A 30 -5.07 3.79 10.60
C SER A 30 -6.04 3.09 9.63
N LYS A 31 -5.80 1.79 9.37
CA LYS A 31 -6.58 0.95 8.45
C LYS A 31 -7.05 -0.34 9.13
N SER A 32 -8.05 -0.97 8.53
CA SER A 32 -8.49 -2.30 8.96
C SER A 32 -7.44 -3.36 8.65
N ARG A 33 -7.40 -4.42 9.46
CA ARG A 33 -6.55 -5.61 9.23
C ARG A 33 -6.70 -6.15 7.80
N ARG A 34 -7.94 -6.32 7.33
CA ARG A 34 -8.27 -6.77 5.97
C ARG A 34 -7.64 -5.88 4.88
N THR A 35 -7.49 -4.58 5.13
CA THR A 35 -6.84 -3.67 4.18
C THR A 35 -5.35 -3.93 4.10
N ILE A 36 -4.70 -4.18 5.24
CA ILE A 36 -3.28 -4.53 5.26
C ILE A 36 -3.05 -5.87 4.57
N GLU A 37 -3.86 -6.89 4.85
CA GLU A 37 -3.79 -8.19 4.16
C GLU A 37 -3.93 -8.04 2.64
N ARG A 38 -4.88 -7.20 2.19
CA ARG A 38 -5.03 -6.88 0.76
C ARG A 38 -3.78 -6.21 0.19
N TYR A 39 -3.17 -5.27 0.92
CA TYR A 39 -1.95 -4.60 0.49
C TYR A 39 -0.76 -5.54 0.41
N VAL A 40 -0.57 -6.42 1.40
CA VAL A 40 0.48 -7.44 1.38
C VAL A 40 0.31 -8.34 0.16
N LYS A 41 -0.91 -8.84 -0.10
CA LYS A 41 -1.19 -9.66 -1.28
C LYS A 41 -0.90 -8.92 -2.59
N ALA A 42 -1.31 -7.65 -2.69
CA ALA A 42 -1.06 -6.84 -3.88
C ALA A 42 0.45 -6.57 -4.07
N TYR A 43 1.18 -6.25 -2.99
CA TYR A 43 2.63 -6.06 -3.02
C TYR A 43 3.35 -7.31 -3.50
N GLN A 44 2.96 -8.50 -3.04
CA GLN A 44 3.55 -9.77 -3.49
C GLN A 44 3.29 -10.04 -4.99
N GLN A 45 2.20 -9.51 -5.55
CA GLN A 45 1.83 -9.72 -6.96
C GLN A 45 2.48 -8.71 -7.91
N VAL A 46 2.48 -7.43 -7.55
CA VAL A 46 2.88 -6.33 -8.45
C VAL A 46 4.01 -5.46 -7.89
N GLY A 47 4.56 -5.81 -6.73
CA GLY A 47 5.58 -5.03 -6.05
C GLY A 47 5.09 -3.62 -5.72
N ILE A 48 5.99 -2.65 -5.77
CA ILE A 48 5.75 -1.22 -5.45
C ILE A 48 4.61 -0.61 -6.28
N GLN A 49 4.28 -1.18 -7.44
CA GLN A 49 3.21 -0.66 -8.30
C GLN A 49 1.83 -0.67 -7.62
N PHE A 50 1.59 -1.49 -6.59
CA PHE A 50 0.31 -1.51 -5.87
C PHE A 50 -0.05 -0.17 -5.23
N ALA A 51 0.96 0.66 -4.90
CA ALA A 51 0.78 1.96 -4.29
C ALA A 51 0.61 3.09 -5.32
N VAL A 52 0.80 2.79 -6.61
CA VAL A 52 0.65 3.76 -7.70
C VAL A 52 -0.82 3.80 -8.12
N HIS A 53 -1.49 4.93 -7.91
CA HIS A 53 -2.85 5.11 -8.41
C HIS A 53 -2.87 5.27 -9.94
N GLY A 54 -3.73 4.51 -10.63
CA GLY A 54 -3.74 4.34 -12.09
C GLY A 54 -4.15 5.55 -12.94
N ASN A 55 -4.47 6.70 -12.32
CA ASN A 55 -4.81 7.95 -13.04
C ASN A 55 -3.64 8.94 -13.14
N ASN A 56 -2.41 8.56 -12.82
CA ASN A 56 -1.26 9.42 -13.05
C ASN A 56 -1.01 9.61 -14.56
N GLY A 57 -1.28 10.80 -15.09
CA GLY A 57 -0.97 11.22 -16.45
C GLY A 57 -2.06 11.00 -17.50
N LYS A 58 -3.22 10.42 -17.14
CA LYS A 58 -4.38 10.32 -18.03
C LYS A 58 -5.35 11.45 -17.75
N SER A 59 -5.70 12.23 -18.78
CA SER A 59 -6.79 13.19 -18.66
C SER A 59 -8.09 12.44 -18.38
N PRO A 60 -8.95 12.92 -17.47
CA PRO A 60 -10.26 12.30 -17.26
C PRO A 60 -11.03 12.27 -18.58
N PRO A 61 -11.73 11.16 -18.89
CA PRO A 61 -12.46 11.01 -20.16
C PRO A 61 -13.65 11.98 -20.26
N ASN A 62 -14.14 12.50 -19.14
CA ASN A 62 -15.10 13.61 -19.13
C ASN A 62 -14.35 14.93 -19.35
N LYS A 63 -14.14 15.26 -20.63
CA LYS A 63 -13.91 16.62 -21.10
C LYS A 63 -15.02 16.99 -22.07
#